data_AF-A0A4Z1P1I7-F1
#
_entry.id   AF-A0A4Z1P1I7-F1
#
_cell.length_a   1.000
_cell.length_b   1.000
_cell.length_c   1.000
_cell.angle_alpha   90.00
_cell.angle_beta   90.00
_cell.angle_gamma   90.00
#
_symmetry.space_group_name_H-M   'P 1'
#
loop_
_entity.id
_entity.type
_entity.pdbx_description
1 polymer ?
#
loop_
_entity_poly.entity_id
_entity_poly.type
_entity_poly.pdbx_seq_one_letter_code
_entity_poly.pdbx_strand_id
1 'polypeptide(L)'
;MGGPNLEVFKFGMYIMFPIGWMYYFGTNLDSKFSVPDFWPRPEQQHKIPFERDEIESELQRLQRRRLALREKRLREEEFEKFRREREMGQVAGGGGGVDGSLGVQEAVSGLRGFERTEGGPLDRLGDEAAQEVQRTKKSWGDWVRGR
;
A
#
# COMPACT_ATOMS: atom_id res chain seq x y z
N MET A 1 60.78 -5.17 30.73
CA MET A 1 60.56 -4.57 29.39
C MET A 1 61.21 -5.49 28.37
N GLY A 2 60.41 -6.19 27.56
CA GLY A 2 60.94 -7.10 26.54
C GLY A 2 61.68 -6.30 25.49
N GLY A 3 62.96 -6.63 25.25
CA GLY A 3 63.84 -5.90 24.34
C GLY A 3 63.39 -5.94 22.87
N PRO A 4 64.19 -5.36 21.95
CA PRO A 4 63.83 -5.10 20.55
C PRO A 4 63.32 -6.32 19.77
N ASN A 5 63.67 -7.54 20.19
CA ASN A 5 63.18 -8.79 19.60
C ASN A 5 61.66 -8.96 19.72
N LEU A 6 61.04 -8.44 20.79
CA LEU A 6 59.59 -8.53 20.99
C LEU A 6 58.83 -7.54 20.09
N GLU A 7 59.45 -6.41 19.77
CA GLU A 7 58.91 -5.44 18.82
C GLU A 7 58.96 -5.99 17.40
N VAL A 8 60.08 -6.56 16.96
CA VAL A 8 60.21 -7.19 15.63
C VAL A 8 59.20 -8.32 15.44
N PHE A 9 58.92 -9.13 16.47
CA PHE A 9 57.87 -10.15 16.40
C PHE A 9 56.47 -9.54 16.25
N LYS A 10 56.15 -8.49 16.99
CA LYS A 10 54.88 -7.76 16.86
C LYS A 10 54.74 -7.14 15.48
N PHE A 11 55.78 -6.48 14.97
CA PHE A 11 55.80 -5.90 13.63
C PHE A 11 55.63 -6.98 12.54
N GLY A 12 56.33 -8.10 12.66
CA GLY A 12 56.17 -9.24 11.77
C GLY A 12 54.75 -9.81 11.79
N MET A 13 54.14 -9.95 12.98
CA MET A 13 52.76 -10.38 13.13
C MET A 13 51.79 -9.39 12.50
N TYR A 14 51.95 -8.09 12.72
CA TYR A 14 51.08 -7.06 12.15
C TYR A 14 51.19 -6.92 10.64
N ILE A 15 52.30 -7.32 10.02
CA ILE A 15 52.45 -7.34 8.56
C ILE A 15 51.94 -8.67 7.98
N MET A 16 52.31 -9.80 8.59
CA MET A 16 51.94 -11.13 8.09
C MET A 16 50.46 -11.46 8.29
N PHE A 17 49.85 -10.97 9.37
CA PHE A 17 48.43 -11.21 9.65
C PHE A 17 47.49 -10.63 8.58
N PRO A 18 47.56 -9.33 8.22
CA PRO A 18 46.69 -8.78 7.18
C PRO A 18 47.02 -9.33 5.79
N ILE A 19 48.29 -9.56 5.46
CA ILE A 19 48.70 -10.11 4.15
C ILE A 19 48.21 -11.56 4.01
N GLY A 20 48.38 -12.39 5.04
CA GLY A 20 47.92 -13.78 5.05
C GLY A 20 46.39 -13.88 5.03
N TRP A 21 45.70 -13.03 5.80
CA TRP A 21 44.24 -12.96 5.79
C TRP A 21 43.70 -12.53 4.42
N MET A 22 44.32 -11.50 3.81
CA MET A 22 44.01 -11.09 2.44
C MET A 22 44.35 -12.17 1.41
N TYR A 23 45.42 -12.95 1.56
CA TYR A 23 45.72 -14.01 0.60
C TYR A 23 44.69 -15.15 0.69
N TYR A 24 44.28 -15.51 1.91
CA TYR A 24 43.32 -16.60 2.16
C TYR A 24 41.89 -16.26 1.72
N PHE A 25 41.44 -15.02 1.93
CA PHE A 25 40.10 -14.58 1.52
C PHE A 25 40.08 -13.84 0.16
N GLY A 26 41.16 -13.16 -0.22
CA GLY A 26 41.25 -12.27 -1.38
C GLY A 26 41.36 -12.95 -2.73
N THR A 27 41.90 -14.17 -2.77
CA THR A 27 42.05 -14.92 -4.02
C THR A 27 40.85 -15.81 -4.35
N ASN A 28 39.87 -15.91 -3.43
CA ASN A 28 38.75 -16.83 -3.55
C ASN A 28 37.44 -16.27 -2.95
N LEU A 29 37.15 -14.98 -3.17
CA LEU A 29 35.85 -14.41 -2.80
C LEU A 29 34.73 -14.94 -3.70
N ASP A 30 35.00 -15.09 -5.00
CA ASP A 30 33.97 -15.40 -5.99
C ASP A 30 33.32 -16.76 -5.74
N SER A 31 34.09 -17.80 -5.38
CA SER A 31 33.51 -19.13 -5.08
C SER A 31 32.90 -19.23 -3.67
N LYS A 32 33.23 -18.32 -2.74
CA LYS A 32 32.74 -18.35 -1.35
C LYS A 32 31.54 -17.43 -1.11
N PHE A 33 31.40 -16.39 -1.93
CA PHE A 33 30.32 -15.39 -1.82
C PHE A 33 29.37 -15.39 -3.03
N SER A 34 29.60 -16.22 -4.06
CA SER A 34 28.59 -16.43 -5.09
C SER A 34 27.43 -17.25 -4.53
N VAL A 35 26.27 -16.60 -4.42
CA VAL A 35 25.02 -17.27 -4.13
C VAL A 35 24.48 -17.78 -5.48
N PRO A 36 24.43 -19.11 -5.71
CA PRO A 36 23.74 -19.63 -6.89
C PRO A 36 22.26 -19.23 -6.80
N ASP A 37 21.69 -18.80 -7.92
CA ASP A 37 20.30 -18.28 -8.00
C ASP A 37 20.04 -17.01 -7.16
N PHE A 38 21.02 -16.12 -6.99
CA PHE A 38 20.79 -14.82 -6.32
C PHE A 38 19.65 -14.01 -6.94
N TRP A 39 19.52 -14.05 -8.27
CA TRP A 39 18.45 -13.36 -8.98
C TRP A 39 17.22 -14.27 -9.12
N PRO A 40 16.01 -13.78 -8.80
CA PRO A 40 14.78 -14.50 -9.08
C PRO A 40 14.75 -14.87 -10.56
N ARG A 41 14.53 -16.16 -10.84
CA ARG A 41 14.54 -16.68 -12.21
C ARG A 41 13.51 -15.89 -13.03
N PRO A 42 13.77 -15.61 -14.31
CA PRO A 42 12.86 -14.84 -15.16
C PRO A 42 11.45 -15.45 -15.25
N GLU A 43 11.30 -16.75 -14.96
CA GLU A 43 10.02 -17.45 -14.85
C GLU A 43 9.20 -17.07 -13.60
N GLN A 44 9.87 -16.65 -12.52
CA GLN A 44 9.25 -16.23 -11.26
C GLN A 44 8.93 -14.73 -11.23
N GLN A 45 9.40 -13.99 -12.23
CA GLN A 45 9.12 -12.56 -12.35
C GLN A 45 7.73 -12.38 -12.96
N HIS A 46 6.90 -11.57 -12.32
CA HIS A 46 5.60 -11.20 -12.84
C HIS A 46 5.79 -10.44 -14.17
N LYS A 47 5.51 -11.11 -15.28
CA LYS A 47 5.59 -10.52 -16.62
C LYS A 47 4.53 -9.43 -16.73
N ILE A 48 4.97 -8.19 -16.84
CA ILE A 48 4.07 -7.06 -17.10
C ILE A 48 3.57 -7.23 -18.55
N PRO A 49 2.25 -7.18 -18.80
CA PRO A 49 1.73 -7.23 -20.16
C PRO A 49 2.28 -6.05 -20.97
N PHE A 50 2.84 -6.32 -22.14
CA PHE A 50 3.44 -5.31 -23.01
C PHE A 50 2.48 -4.79 -24.09
N GLU A 51 1.43 -5.55 -24.38
CA GLU A 51 0.41 -5.20 -25.38
C GLU A 51 -0.64 -4.25 -24.80
N ARG A 52 -1.05 -3.25 -25.59
CA ARG A 52 -1.95 -2.17 -25.13
C ARG A 52 -3.31 -2.69 -24.68
N ASP A 53 -3.86 -3.66 -25.41
CA ASP A 53 -5.18 -4.23 -25.13
C ASP A 53 -5.17 -5.06 -23.83
N GLU A 54 -4.08 -5.80 -23.57
CA GLU A 54 -3.89 -6.55 -22.33
C GLU A 54 -3.75 -5.61 -21.12
N ILE A 55 -3.00 -4.52 -21.27
CA ILE A 55 -2.83 -3.48 -20.25
C ILE A 55 -4.18 -2.86 -19.87
N GLU A 56 -5.02 -2.53 -20.85
CA GLU A 56 -6.35 -1.95 -20.60
C GLU A 56 -7.26 -2.94 -19.85
N SER A 57 -7.24 -4.22 -20.24
CA SER A 57 -8.04 -5.25 -19.58
C SER A 57 -7.62 -5.48 -18.11
N GLU A 58 -6.31 -5.51 -17.83
CA GLU A 58 -5.76 -5.64 -16.49
C GLU A 58 -6.02 -4.38 -15.66
N LEU A 59 -5.93 -3.19 -16.27
CA LEU A 59 -6.25 -1.93 -15.61
C LEU A 59 -7.73 -1.88 -15.19
N GLN A 60 -8.65 -2.28 -16.07
CA GLN A 60 -10.07 -2.36 -15.73
C GLN A 60 -10.34 -3.40 -14.62
N ARG A 61 -9.62 -4.53 -14.61
CA ARG A 61 -9.71 -5.52 -13.53
C ARG A 61 -9.25 -4.93 -12.19
N LEU A 62 -8.13 -4.20 -12.18
CA LEU A 62 -7.59 -3.55 -10.99
C LEU A 62 -8.48 -2.42 -10.48
N GLN A 63 -9.06 -1.61 -11.38
CA GLN A 63 -10.01 -0.56 -11.03
C GLN A 63 -11.27 -1.15 -10.36
N ARG A 64 -11.85 -2.21 -10.94
CA ARG A 64 -13.00 -2.92 -10.34
C ARG A 64 -12.67 -3.46 -8.96
N ARG A 65 -11.49 -4.07 -8.78
CA ARG A 65 -11.03 -4.55 -7.46
C ARG A 65 -10.90 -3.41 -6.45
N ARG A 66 -10.36 -2.26 -6.86
CA ARG A 66 -10.20 -1.07 -6.00
C ARG A 66 -11.55 -0.50 -5.58
N LEU A 67 -12.51 -0.39 -6.50
CA LEU A 67 -13.86 0.08 -6.22
C LEU A 67 -14.59 -0.85 -5.24
N ALA A 68 -14.55 -2.16 -5.49
CA ALA A 68 -15.17 -3.15 -4.61
C ALA A 68 -14.61 -3.12 -3.17
N LEU A 69 -13.28 -2.99 -3.02
CA LEU A 69 -12.66 -2.85 -1.69
C LEU A 69 -13.01 -1.52 -1.00
N ARG A 70 -13.24 -0.46 -1.78
CA ARG A 70 -13.69 0.83 -1.23
C ARG A 70 -15.13 0.77 -0.75
N GLU A 71 -16.02 0.17 -1.55
CA GLU A 71 -17.42 -0.05 -1.17
C GLU A 71 -17.53 -0.92 0.08
N LYS A 72 -16.75 -1.99 0.16
CA LYS A 72 -16.74 -2.85 1.35
C LYS A 72 -16.37 -2.08 2.62
N ARG A 73 -15.32 -1.25 2.56
CA ARG A 73 -14.91 -0.40 3.68
C ARG A 73 -15.99 0.61 4.08
N LEU A 74 -16.63 1.25 3.10
CA LEU A 74 -17.70 2.21 3.37
C LEU A 74 -18.89 1.53 4.08
N ARG A 75 -19.30 0.35 3.61
CA ARG A 75 -20.39 -0.42 4.22
C ARG A 75 -20.04 -0.88 5.64
N GLU A 76 -18.80 -1.30 5.87
CA GLU A 76 -18.31 -1.64 7.22
C GLU A 76 -18.36 -0.41 8.15
N GLU A 77 -17.91 0.76 7.68
CA GLU A 77 -17.97 2.01 8.45
C GLU A 77 -19.41 2.46 8.75
N GLU A 78 -20.34 2.34 7.80
CA GLU A 78 -21.77 2.63 7.99
C GLU A 78 -22.40 1.67 9.00
N PHE A 79 -22.09 0.39 8.91
CA PHE A 79 -22.57 -0.62 9.85
C PHE A 79 -22.05 -0.37 11.28
N GLU A 80 -20.77 0.00 11.42
CA GLU A 80 -20.17 0.36 12.71
C GLU A 80 -20.77 1.66 13.29
N LYS A 81 -21.09 2.65 12.45
CA LYS A 81 -21.81 3.86 12.89
C LYS A 81 -23.21 3.54 13.38
N PHE A 82 -23.97 2.76 12.62
CA PHE A 82 -25.31 2.32 13.00
C PHE A 82 -25.30 1.49 14.29
N ARG A 83 -24.31 0.60 14.45
CA ARG A 83 -24.11 -0.14 15.71
C ARG A 83 -23.85 0.81 16.88
N ARG A 84 -22.92 1.77 16.72
CA ARG A 84 -22.61 2.76 17.75
C ARG A 84 -23.82 3.62 18.13
N GLU A 85 -24.63 4.05 17.18
CA GLU A 85 -25.85 4.82 17.45
C GLU A 85 -26.87 4.02 18.26
N ARG A 86 -27.04 2.72 17.97
CA ARG A 86 -27.92 1.83 18.76
C ARG A 86 -27.40 1.60 20.18
N GLU A 87 -26.10 1.40 20.34
CA GLU A 87 -25.49 1.23 21.66
C GLU A 87 -25.62 2.53 22.48
N MET A 88 -25.36 3.69 21.88
CA MET A 88 -25.54 5.00 22.54
C MET A 88 -27.02 5.29 22.87
N GLY A 89 -27.94 4.92 21.98
CA GLY A 89 -29.38 5.07 22.19
C GLY A 89 -29.95 4.12 23.25
N GLN A 90 -29.40 2.91 23.36
CA GLN A 90 -29.80 1.94 24.39
C GLN A 90 -29.22 2.28 25.77
N VAL A 91 -28.02 2.86 25.82
CA VAL A 91 -27.41 3.36 27.07
C VAL A 91 -28.14 4.63 27.56
N ALA A 92 -28.66 5.47 26.67
CA ALA A 92 -29.50 6.62 27.02
C ALA A 92 -30.96 6.23 27.32
N GLY A 93 -31.46 5.14 26.73
CA GLY A 93 -32.84 4.66 26.80
C GLY A 93 -33.03 3.43 27.71
N GLY A 94 -32.30 3.35 28.82
CA GLY A 94 -32.53 2.36 29.86
C GLY A 94 -33.86 2.58 30.58
N GLY A 95 -34.97 2.24 29.92
CA GLY A 95 -36.32 2.26 30.49
C GLY A 95 -37.41 2.31 29.43
N GLY A 96 -37.99 1.15 29.09
CA GLY A 96 -39.24 1.05 28.34
C GLY A 96 -39.09 0.36 27.00
N GLY A 97 -39.28 -0.95 26.97
CA GLY A 97 -39.41 -1.70 25.73
C GLY A 97 -40.80 -1.48 25.12
N VAL A 98 -40.87 -1.14 23.83
CA VAL A 98 -42.09 -1.29 23.01
C VAL A 98 -41.73 -1.39 21.50
N ASP A 99 -42.31 -2.39 20.84
CA ASP A 99 -42.66 -2.55 19.40
C ASP A 99 -41.64 -2.36 18.27
N GLY A 100 -41.01 -3.48 17.86
CA GLY A 100 -40.09 -3.59 16.72
C GLY A 100 -40.71 -3.71 15.31
N SER A 101 -42.03 -3.53 15.14
CA SER A 101 -42.70 -3.73 13.83
C SER A 101 -42.92 -2.43 13.03
N LEU A 102 -42.93 -1.26 13.69
CA LEU A 102 -43.17 0.03 13.04
C LEU A 102 -41.90 0.66 12.46
N GLY A 103 -40.75 0.49 13.11
CA GLY A 103 -39.48 1.10 12.67
C GLY A 103 -38.86 0.48 11.40
N VAL A 104 -39.17 -0.78 11.08
CA VAL A 104 -38.62 -1.46 9.88
C VAL A 104 -39.26 -0.92 8.61
N GLN A 105 -40.55 -0.58 8.63
CA GLN A 105 -41.25 -0.04 7.47
C GLN A 105 -40.79 1.39 7.16
N GLU A 106 -40.54 2.21 8.19
CA GLU A 106 -40.04 3.57 8.04
C GLU A 106 -38.59 3.60 7.52
N ALA A 107 -37.73 2.70 8.03
CA ALA A 107 -36.36 2.52 7.54
C ALA A 107 -36.29 2.02 6.09
N VAL A 108 -37.18 1.10 5.69
CA VAL A 108 -37.28 0.61 4.31
C VAL A 108 -37.84 1.68 3.36
N SER A 109 -38.73 2.56 3.84
CA SER A 109 -39.20 3.71 3.05
C SER A 109 -38.15 4.82 2.90
N GLY A 110 -37.33 5.07 3.94
CA GLY A 110 -36.22 6.04 3.88
C GLY A 110 -35.11 5.61 2.92
N LEU A 111 -34.87 4.30 2.79
CA LEU A 111 -33.93 3.74 1.82
C LEU A 111 -34.43 3.81 0.37
N ARG A 112 -35.76 3.84 0.15
CA ARG A 112 -36.36 3.86 -1.19
C ARG A 112 -36.36 5.25 -1.84
N GLY A 113 -36.16 6.31 -1.06
CA GLY A 113 -36.01 7.69 -1.55
C GLY A 113 -34.61 8.06 -2.06
N PHE A 114 -33.63 7.15 -1.95
CA PHE A 114 -32.24 7.40 -2.33
C PHE A 114 -31.93 7.02 -3.80
N GLU A 115 -32.84 6.33 -4.48
CA GLU A 115 -32.65 6.02 -5.89
C GLU A 115 -33.22 7.15 -6.76
N ARG A 116 -32.35 7.73 -7.60
CA ARG A 116 -32.67 8.66 -8.70
C ARG A 116 -32.79 10.14 -8.32
N THR A 117 -31.71 10.71 -7.79
CA THR A 117 -31.36 12.11 -8.10
C THR A 117 -30.09 12.06 -8.96
N GLU A 118 -30.19 12.52 -10.20
CA GLU A 118 -29.00 12.71 -11.04
C GLU A 118 -28.14 13.80 -10.39
N GLY A 119 -26.91 13.46 -9.99
CA GLY A 119 -26.00 14.37 -9.30
C GLY A 119 -25.96 14.21 -7.78
N GLY A 120 -25.85 12.96 -7.32
CA GLY A 120 -25.63 12.65 -5.90
C GLY A 120 -24.31 13.25 -5.39
N PRO A 121 -24.12 13.37 -4.06
CA PRO A 121 -22.88 13.91 -3.47
C PRO A 121 -21.61 13.20 -3.94
N LEU A 122 -21.73 11.92 -4.32
CA LEU A 122 -20.64 11.10 -4.85
C LEU A 122 -20.22 11.48 -6.28
N ASP A 123 -21.17 11.89 -7.14
CA ASP A 123 -20.87 12.32 -8.51
C ASP A 123 -20.13 13.66 -8.49
N ARG A 124 -20.53 14.58 -7.61
CA ARG A 124 -19.84 15.88 -7.44
C ARG A 124 -18.40 15.73 -6.96
N LEU A 125 -18.13 14.79 -6.06
CA LEU A 125 -16.77 14.47 -5.63
C LEU A 125 -15.94 13.87 -6.76
N GLY A 126 -16.56 13.09 -7.65
CA GLY A 126 -15.93 12.58 -8.86
C GLY A 126 -15.54 13.70 -9.83
N ASP A 127 -16.45 14.65 -10.05
CA ASP A 127 -16.22 15.80 -10.93
C ASP A 127 -15.19 16.79 -10.36
N GLU A 128 -15.18 17.02 -9.04
CA GLU A 128 -14.16 17.83 -8.37
C GLU A 128 -12.77 17.18 -8.43
N ALA A 129 -12.69 15.87 -8.17
CA ALA A 129 -11.44 15.12 -8.28
C ALA A 129 -10.91 15.10 -9.73
N ALA A 130 -11.80 14.99 -10.72
CA ALA A 130 -11.43 15.05 -12.14
C ALA A 130 -10.88 16.42 -12.53
N GLN A 131 -11.46 17.51 -12.02
CA GLN A 131 -10.97 18.87 -12.23
C GLN A 131 -9.60 19.12 -11.59
N GLU A 132 -9.35 18.56 -10.39
CA GLU A 132 -8.08 18.70 -9.69
C GLU A 132 -6.93 17.97 -10.41
N VAL A 133 -7.20 16.79 -10.95
CA VAL A 133 -6.26 16.04 -11.80
C VAL A 133 -5.94 16.80 -13.10
N GLN A 134 -6.94 17.46 -13.71
CA GLN A 134 -6.67 18.32 -14.87
C GLN A 134 -5.84 19.56 -14.53
N ARG A 135 -6.06 20.15 -13.36
CA ARG A 135 -5.30 21.32 -12.89
C ARG A 135 -3.84 20.97 -12.62
N THR A 136 -3.58 19.84 -11.96
CA THR A 136 -2.22 19.35 -11.71
C THR A 136 -1.49 18.99 -13.01
N LYS A 137 -2.19 18.37 -13.98
CA LYS A 137 -1.63 18.10 -15.31
C LYS A 137 -1.26 19.38 -16.09
N LYS A 138 -2.10 20.42 -16.04
CA LYS A 138 -1.78 21.73 -16.64
C LYS A 138 -0.61 22.42 -15.94
N SER A 139 -0.63 22.45 -14.60
CA SER A 139 0.45 23.01 -13.77
C SER A 139 1.81 22.35 -14.08
N TRP A 140 1.83 21.02 -14.19
CA TRP A 140 3.04 20.28 -14.54
C TRP A 140 3.54 20.61 -15.96
N GLY A 141 2.62 20.76 -16.93
CA GLY A 141 2.96 21.19 -18.28
C GLY A 141 3.45 22.64 -18.39
N ASP A 142 3.07 23.51 -17.45
CA ASP A 142 3.56 24.89 -17.37
C ASP A 142 4.94 24.97 -16.70
N TRP A 143 5.19 24.16 -15.66
CA TRP A 143 6.52 23.99 -15.07
C TRP A 143 7.56 23.47 -16.08
N VAL A 144 7.18 22.48 -16.90
CA VAL A 144 8.03 21.95 -17.98
C VAL A 144 8.32 23.00 -19.07
N ARG A 145 7.42 23.98 -19.27
CA ARG A 145 7.60 25.07 -20.25
C ARG A 145 8.25 26.33 -19.66
N GLY A 146 8.67 26.30 -18.40
CA GLY A 146 9.49 27.33 -17.78
C GLY A 146 8.82 28.69 -17.65
N ARG A 147 7.52 28.73 -17.30
CA ARG A 147 6.80 29.97 -16.93
C ARG A 147 6.39 29.95 -15.47
#